data_AF-A0A9P0ZZH6-F1
#
_entry.id   AF-A0A9P0ZZH6-F1
#
_cell.length_a   1.000
_cell.length_b   1.000
_cell.length_c   1.000
_cell.angle_alpha   90.00
_cell.angle_beta   90.00
_cell.angle_gamma   90.00
#
_symmetry.space_group_name_H-M   'P 1'
#
loop_
_entity.id
_entity.type
_entity.pdbx_description
1 polymer ?
#
loop_
_entity_poly.entity_id
_entity_poly.type
_entity_poly.pdbx_seq_one_letter_code
_entity_poly.pdbx_strand_id
1 'polypeptide(L)'
;MYKLLITQHIAWLTEPIDFFIGLKIERNRGYFNKVDLHFDDGSYPIDALFMPVQNANHSIHSYGNEKQEILFLEIWTNGSLTPKEALHESARILIDFFIPFFQMEEENLYLADAKHTIP
;
A
#
# COMPACT_ATOMS: atom_id res chain seq x y z
N MET A 1 1.65 -18.34 -11.16
CA MET A 1 2.50 -19.28 -10.41
C MET A 1 3.34 -18.46 -9.44
N TYR A 2 2.95 -18.37 -8.17
CA TYR A 2 3.65 -17.55 -7.18
C TYR A 2 4.94 -18.27 -6.79
N LYS A 3 6.09 -17.73 -7.23
CA LYS A 3 7.39 -18.26 -6.83
C LYS A 3 7.72 -17.64 -5.46
N LEU A 4 7.31 -18.30 -4.38
CA LEU A 4 7.97 -18.09 -3.09
C LEU A 4 9.42 -18.57 -3.28
N LEU A 5 10.33 -17.64 -3.53
CA LEU A 5 11.77 -17.90 -3.42
C LEU A 5 12.07 -17.98 -1.93
N ILE A 6 11.92 -19.18 -1.36
CA ILE A 6 12.19 -19.48 0.05
C ILE A 6 13.69 -19.39 0.36
N THR A 7 14.52 -19.20 -0.67
CA THR A 7 15.98 -19.16 -0.58
C THR A 7 16.50 -17.86 -1.19
N GLN A 8 16.91 -16.93 -0.35
CA GLN A 8 17.67 -15.74 -0.72
C GLN A 8 19.11 -15.90 -0.23
N HIS A 9 20.09 -15.76 -1.13
CA HIS A 9 21.50 -15.77 -0.73
C HIS A 9 21.82 -14.50 0.07
N ILE A 10 22.39 -14.66 1.27
CA ILE A 10 22.73 -13.55 2.17
C ILE A 10 24.23 -13.25 2.11
N ALA A 11 25.09 -14.24 2.38
CA ALA A 11 26.54 -14.07 2.41
C ALA A 11 27.28 -15.38 2.16
N TRP A 12 28.53 -15.27 1.73
CA TRP A 12 29.51 -16.36 1.70
C TRP A 12 30.62 -16.06 2.70
N LEU A 13 30.87 -17.00 3.62
CA LEU A 13 31.99 -16.94 4.56
C LEU A 13 33.25 -17.53 3.93
N THR A 14 34.33 -16.75 3.89
CA THR A 14 35.63 -17.18 3.35
C THR A 14 36.42 -18.04 4.32
N GLU A 15 36.17 -17.87 5.62
CA GLU A 15 36.85 -18.54 6.72
C GLU A 15 35.82 -19.06 7.73
N PRO A 16 36.15 -20.10 8.52
CA PRO A 16 35.26 -20.61 9.55
C PRO A 16 35.25 -19.66 10.75
N ILE A 17 34.34 -18.69 10.71
CA ILE A 17 34.11 -17.69 11.76
C ILE A 17 32.72 -17.85 12.37
N ASP A 18 32.59 -17.50 13.64
CA ASP A 18 31.28 -17.35 14.26
C ASP A 18 30.61 -16.07 13.71
N PHE A 19 29.48 -16.25 13.01
CA PHE A 19 28.77 -15.16 12.34
C PHE A 19 27.39 -14.96 12.94
N PHE A 20 27.15 -13.78 13.52
CA PHE A 20 25.89 -13.40 14.16
C PHE A 20 25.30 -12.16 13.50
N ILE A 21 24.02 -12.21 13.14
CA ILE A 21 23.24 -11.06 12.67
C ILE A 21 22.02 -10.88 13.58
N GLY A 22 21.84 -9.68 14.13
CA GLY A 22 20.59 -9.24 14.73
C GLY A 22 19.76 -8.44 13.72
N LEU A 23 18.47 -8.77 13.57
CA LEU A 23 17.55 -8.05 12.68
C LEU A 23 16.37 -7.51 13.49
N LYS A 24 16.06 -6.22 13.31
CA LYS A 24 14.85 -5.60 13.87
C LYS A 24 13.77 -5.55 12.80
N ILE A 25 12.65 -6.24 13.04
CA ILE A 25 11.52 -6.29 12.11
C ILE A 25 10.39 -5.40 12.65
N GLU A 26 9.91 -4.49 11.81
CA GLU A 26 8.84 -3.55 12.14
C GLU A 26 7.72 -3.62 11.09
N ARG A 27 6.49 -3.29 11.49
CA ARG A 27 5.35 -3.15 10.58
C ARG A 27 5.04 -1.67 10.43
N ASN A 28 5.13 -1.15 9.21
CA ASN A 28 4.86 0.25 8.91
C ASN A 28 4.19 0.38 7.53
N ARG A 29 4.06 1.60 7.01
CA ARG A 29 3.51 1.91 5.69
C ARG A 29 4.52 2.75 4.90
N GLY A 30 4.47 2.61 3.58
CA GLY A 30 5.29 3.42 2.69
C GLY A 30 6.78 3.05 2.71
N TYR A 31 7.60 4.05 2.43
CA TYR A 31 9.04 3.94 2.40
C TYR A 31 9.64 4.79 3.50
N PHE A 32 10.62 4.23 4.22
CA PHE A 32 11.28 4.93 5.31
C PHE A 32 12.80 4.97 5.05
N ASN A 33 13.29 6.16 4.70
CA ASN A 33 14.71 6.47 4.61
C ASN A 33 15.27 6.61 6.02
N LYS A 34 16.29 5.81 6.37
CA LYS A 34 16.94 5.88 7.69
C LYS A 34 18.29 6.60 7.68
N VAL A 35 18.54 7.41 6.64
CA VAL A 35 19.85 8.04 6.34
C VAL A 35 20.44 8.82 7.53
N ASP A 36 19.60 9.39 8.41
CA ASP A 36 20.06 10.22 9.53
C ASP A 36 19.87 9.59 10.94
N LEU A 37 19.55 8.29 11.02
CA LEU A 37 19.36 7.63 12.32
C LEU A 37 20.67 7.05 12.84
N HIS A 38 21.18 7.62 13.93
CA HIS A 38 22.22 6.99 14.75
C HIS A 38 21.57 6.19 15.88
N PHE A 39 22.01 4.94 16.05
CA PHE A 39 21.64 4.11 17.19
C PHE A 39 22.86 3.93 18.10
N ASP A 40 22.69 4.23 19.38
CA ASP A 40 23.76 4.15 20.38
C ASP A 40 24.20 2.69 20.69
N ASP A 41 23.44 1.70 20.21
CA ASP A 41 23.71 0.27 20.40
C ASP A 41 24.64 -0.33 19.33
N GLY A 42 25.18 0.50 18.43
CA GLY A 42 26.05 0.06 17.33
C GLY A 42 25.31 -0.59 16.17
N SER A 43 23.98 -0.52 16.12
CA SER A 43 23.20 -0.97 14.97
C SER A 43 23.29 0.00 13.79
N TYR A 44 23.27 -0.56 12.58
CA TYR A 44 23.31 0.21 11.34
C TYR A 44 21.90 0.33 10.76
N PRO A 45 21.42 1.56 10.48
CA PRO A 45 20.15 1.74 9.78
C PRO A 45 20.23 1.16 8.37
N ILE A 46 19.16 0.50 7.96
CA ILE A 46 18.92 0.08 6.57
C ILE A 46 17.58 0.68 6.15
N ASP A 47 17.49 1.09 4.89
CA ASP A 47 16.23 1.57 4.33
C ASP A 47 15.17 0.48 4.38
N ALA A 48 13.96 0.86 4.82
CA ALA A 48 12.88 -0.07 5.04
C ALA A 48 11.75 0.16 4.02
N LEU A 49 11.55 -0.85 3.18
CA LEU A 49 10.46 -0.92 2.20
C LEU A 49 9.28 -1.67 2.81
N PHE A 50 8.26 -0.92 3.25
CA PHE A 50 7.02 -1.48 3.78
C PHE A 50 5.89 -1.55 2.75
N MET A 51 6.20 -1.23 1.48
CA MET A 51 5.24 -1.26 0.38
C MET A 51 5.27 -2.64 -0.29
N PRO A 52 4.21 -3.43 -0.16
CA PRO A 52 4.21 -4.77 -0.71
C PRO A 52 3.76 -4.82 -2.18
N VAL A 53 3.11 -3.76 -2.67
CA VAL A 53 2.85 -3.50 -4.10
C VAL A 53 4.11 -2.87 -4.69
N GLN A 54 4.72 -3.55 -5.67
CA GLN A 54 5.95 -3.12 -6.32
C GLN A 54 5.66 -2.22 -7.53
N ASN A 55 4.57 -2.50 -8.25
CA ASN A 55 4.15 -1.71 -9.40
C ASN A 55 2.63 -1.90 -9.63
N ALA A 56 1.97 -0.85 -10.09
CA ALA A 56 0.57 -0.82 -10.48
C ALA A 56 0.42 -0.01 -11.77
N ASN A 57 0.15 -0.70 -12.88
CA ASN A 57 -0.14 -0.10 -14.18
C ASN A 57 -1.64 -0.13 -14.46
N HIS A 58 -2.10 0.80 -15.29
CA HIS A 58 -3.48 0.85 -15.75
C HIS A 58 -3.58 1.26 -17.21
N SER A 59 -4.62 0.79 -17.89
CA SER A 59 -5.04 1.31 -19.19
C SER A 59 -6.55 1.33 -19.29
N ILE A 60 -7.08 2.31 -20.02
CA ILE A 60 -8.51 2.50 -20.25
C ILE A 60 -8.77 2.36 -21.74
N HIS A 61 -9.77 1.55 -22.08
CA HIS A 61 -10.16 1.30 -23.47
C HIS A 61 -11.66 1.49 -23.62
N SER A 62 -12.08 2.17 -24.69
CA SER A 62 -13.51 2.27 -25.01
C SER A 62 -14.04 0.91 -25.49
N TYR A 63 -15.26 0.58 -25.07
CA TYR A 63 -15.95 -0.64 -25.49
C TYR A 63 -17.37 -0.30 -25.94
N GLY A 64 -17.73 -0.64 -27.17
CA GLY A 64 -19.04 -0.29 -27.74
C GLY A 64 -19.08 1.17 -28.18
N ASN A 65 -20.04 1.94 -27.66
CA ASN A 65 -20.15 3.37 -27.97
C ASN A 65 -19.16 4.15 -27.10
N GLU A 66 -18.69 5.33 -27.54
CA GLU A 66 -17.65 6.15 -26.85
C GLU A 66 -17.92 6.52 -25.38
N LYS A 67 -19.09 6.17 -24.83
CA LYS A 67 -19.48 6.41 -23.43
C LYS A 67 -19.16 5.25 -22.48
N GLN A 68 -18.73 4.10 -23.00
CA GLN A 68 -18.45 2.91 -22.20
C GLN A 68 -16.94 2.61 -22.22
N GLU A 69 -16.38 2.38 -21.04
CA GLU A 69 -14.95 2.18 -20.83
C GLU A 69 -14.69 0.89 -20.06
N ILE A 70 -13.57 0.23 -20.38
CA ILE A 70 -13.02 -0.91 -19.66
C ILE A 70 -11.66 -0.49 -19.10
N LEU A 71 -11.51 -0.66 -17.79
CA LEU A 71 -10.25 -0.44 -17.06
C LEU A 71 -9.50 -1.78 -16.93
N PHE A 72 -8.27 -1.82 -17.40
CA PHE A 72 -7.32 -2.89 -17.15
C PHE A 72 -6.35 -2.46 -16.06
N LEU A 73 -6.14 -3.34 -15.08
CA LEU A 73 -5.20 -3.13 -13.98
C LEU A 73 -4.18 -4.26 -13.98
N GLU A 74 -2.90 -3.89 -13.94
CA GLU A 74 -1.79 -4.81 -13.79
C GLU A 74 -1.07 -4.48 -12.48
N ILE A 75 -1.11 -5.42 -11.53
CA ILE A 75 -0.62 -5.23 -10.17
C ILE A 75 0.45 -6.28 -9.88
N TRP A 76 1.65 -5.83 -9.54
CA TRP A 76 2.75 -6.67 -9.12
C TRP A 76 3.04 -6.49 -7.63
N THR A 77 3.16 -7.61 -6.93
CA THR A 77 3.39 -7.65 -5.48
C THR A 77 4.63 -8.47 -5.16
N ASN A 78 5.31 -8.15 -4.05
CA ASN A 78 6.46 -8.94 -3.58
C ASN A 78 6.09 -10.30 -2.96
N GLY A 79 4.80 -10.67 -2.93
CA GLY A 79 4.30 -11.94 -2.42
C GLY A 79 3.84 -11.92 -0.96
N SER A 80 4.06 -10.84 -0.22
CA SER A 80 3.54 -10.69 1.16
C SER A 80 2.02 -10.47 1.22
N LEU A 81 1.44 -9.97 0.13
CA LEU A 81 0.01 -10.08 -0.19
C LEU A 81 -0.15 -10.37 -1.69
N THR A 82 -1.27 -10.96 -2.06
CA THR A 82 -1.63 -11.19 -3.46
C THR A 82 -2.13 -9.92 -4.14
N PRO A 83 -2.03 -9.80 -5.47
CA PRO A 83 -2.61 -8.67 -6.21
C PRO A 83 -4.10 -8.45 -5.94
N LYS A 84 -4.86 -9.53 -5.72
CA LYS A 84 -6.29 -9.46 -5.40
C LYS A 84 -6.54 -8.85 -4.02
N GLU A 85 -5.77 -9.27 -3.02
CA GLU A 85 -5.85 -8.69 -1.67
C GLU A 85 -5.42 -7.23 -1.68
N ALA A 86 -4.39 -6.87 -2.45
CA ALA A 86 -3.95 -5.49 -2.61
C ALA A 86 -5.07 -4.60 -3.18
N LEU A 87 -5.74 -5.07 -4.23
CA LEU A 87 -6.87 -4.35 -4.82
C LEU A 87 -8.02 -4.20 -3.83
N HIS A 88 -8.38 -5.28 -3.12
CA HIS A 88 -9.45 -5.25 -2.11
C HIS A 88 -9.17 -4.24 -0.98
N GLU A 89 -7.95 -4.26 -0.43
CA GLU A 89 -7.55 -3.34 0.63
C GLU A 89 -7.52 -1.89 0.14
N SER A 90 -7.05 -1.65 -1.09
CA SER A 90 -7.06 -0.31 -1.67
C SER A 90 -8.48 0.24 -1.87
N ALA A 91 -9.41 -0.61 -2.33
CA ALA A 91 -10.81 -0.24 -2.50
C ALA A 91 -11.45 0.13 -1.16
N ARG A 92 -11.21 -0.67 -0.10
CA ARG A 92 -11.69 -0.33 1.26
C ARG A 92 -11.16 1.01 1.73
N ILE A 93 -9.84 1.25 1.59
CA ILE A 93 -9.22 2.52 1.98
C ILE A 93 -9.83 3.70 1.20
N LEU A 94 -10.08 3.54 -0.09
CA LEU A 94 -10.72 4.58 -0.90
C LEU A 94 -12.17 4.85 -0.46
N ILE A 95 -12.95 3.81 -0.19
CA ILE A 95 -14.31 3.96 0.33
C ILE A 95 -14.28 4.72 1.65
N ASP A 96 -13.46 4.26 2.61
CA ASP A 96 -13.34 4.88 3.93
C ASP A 96 -12.90 6.35 3.83
N PHE A 97 -12.04 6.67 2.87
CA PHE A 97 -11.60 8.04 2.59
C PHE A 97 -12.74 8.94 2.09
N PHE A 98 -13.67 8.40 1.29
CA PHE A 98 -14.79 9.17 0.74
C PHE A 98 -16.03 9.24 1.64
N ILE A 99 -16.19 8.33 2.61
CA ILE A 99 -17.32 8.33 3.56
C ILE A 99 -17.64 9.72 4.16
N PRO A 100 -16.66 10.49 4.67
CA PRO A 100 -16.94 11.80 5.27
C PRO A 100 -17.58 12.80 4.30
N PHE A 101 -17.27 12.72 3.00
CA PHE A 101 -17.81 13.64 2.00
C PHE A 101 -19.30 13.37 1.72
N PHE A 102 -19.73 12.10 1.76
CA PHE A 102 -21.13 11.75 1.61
C PHE A 102 -21.98 12.21 2.80
N GLN A 103 -21.43 12.11 4.01
CA GLN A 103 -22.12 12.57 5.22
C GLN A 103 -22.33 14.08 5.23
N MET A 104 -21.36 14.83 4.69
CA MET A 104 -21.47 16.28 4.52
C MET A 104 -22.63 16.65 3.57
N GLU A 105 -22.88 15.85 2.54
CA GLU A 105 -23.96 16.10 1.58
C GLU A 105 -25.34 15.83 2.20
N GLU A 106 -25.49 14.73 2.97
CA GLU A 106 -26.70 14.44 3.74
C GLU A 106 -27.00 15.53 4.77
N GLU A 107 -26.00 15.96 5.56
CA GLU A 107 -26.17 17.03 6.55
C GLU A 107 -26.55 18.36 5.88
N ASN A 108 -25.99 18.68 4.71
CA ASN A 108 -26.40 19.85 3.92
C ASN A 108 -27.83 19.75 3.38
N LEU A 109 -28.29 18.55 2.97
CA LEU A 109 -29.68 18.29 2.57
C LEU A 109 -30.65 18.52 3.74
N TYR A 110 -30.35 18.00 4.93
CA TYR A 110 -31.15 18.24 6.13
C TYR A 110 -31.19 19.73 6.52
N LEU A 111 -30.08 20.45 6.38
CA LEU A 111 -30.01 21.90 6.68
C LEU A 111 -30.70 22.75 5.61
N ALA A 112 -30.75 22.31 4.35
CA ALA A 112 -31.48 22.97 3.27
C ALA A 112 -33.00 22.84 3.46
N ASP A 113 -33.48 21.66 3.83
CA ASP A 113 -34.91 21.41 4.12
C ASP A 113 -35.38 22.12 5.40
N ALA A 114 -34.53 22.19 6.44
CA ALA A 114 -34.84 22.91 7.67
C ALA A 114 -34.97 24.43 7.47
N LYS A 115 -34.27 25.01 6.49
CA LYS A 115 -34.37 26.45 6.15
C LYS A 115 -35.61 26.79 5.32
N HIS A 116 -36.30 25.80 4.76
CA HIS A 116 -37.53 26.01 3.97
C HIS A 116 -38.82 25.90 4.80
N THR A 117 -38.72 25.56 6.10
CA THR A 117 -39.87 25.30 6.99
C THR A 117 -40.11 26.39 8.05
N ILE A 118 -39.60 27.61 7.85
CA ILE A 118 -39.90 28.74 8.74
C ILE A 118 -40.69 29.80 7.96
N PRO A 119 -42.00 30.00 8.25
CA PRO A 119 -42.79 31.09 7.68
C PRO A 119 -42.39 32.47 8.20
#